data_AF-A0A1C5ZLN8-F1
#
_entry.id   AF-A0A1C5ZLN8-F1
#
_cell.length_a   1.000
_cell.length_b   1.000
_cell.length_c   1.000
_cell.angle_alpha   90.00
_cell.angle_beta   90.00
_cell.angle_gamma   90.00
#
_symmetry.space_group_name_H-M   'P 1'
#
loop_
_entity.id
_entity.type
_entity.pdbx_description
1 polymer ?
#
loop_
_entity_poly.entity_id
_entity_poly.type
_entity_poly.pdbx_seq_one_letter_code
_entity_poly.pdbx_strand_id
1 'polypeptide(L)'
;MKSEYVHQDDIFLVGKRILLTTSLQENHLLIKNFWKQFNAKLKSVHMPLAQPWIKYGIMLREDTKLYYFCGVPSLNCYPLDFELHHIPRGAFLHFTHHGGMDQLPETITTIWKQELPASPYQPLTSTICYYEVYEEGFMFQSPTSTIQLYIPIQEEVTPFAYLPAKTLLASQPRNSNANTWFGMDFNMNLYKGCCHGCVYCDSRSKCYQVADFDIVKGKQNALAILEMELRKKRKKGTIGIGAMSDTYNPFEKTQCLTKGALALIERYGYGVGIDTKSTLILRDIDILKRIAKQYPSIFKITITCAQDSLSKQIEPFAPVSSKRFETVKALREAGLFTGILLMPILPFINDTEENILTIVQKAHEAHANFIFVYGGFGLSLRDNQRDYYYHWLDQHYPGLRFTYEEHYHKCYSCNSPHSRHLYKLFVKECRKYGILYRMSDIIRAYKSAIPNEQLQLTL
;
A
#
# COMPACT_ATOMS: atom_id res chain seq x y z
N MET A 1 -11.45 33.43 12.60
CA MET A 1 -10.54 33.11 11.48
C MET A 1 -11.24 32.06 10.64
N LYS A 2 -11.31 32.17 9.30
CA LYS A 2 -12.05 31.12 8.56
C LYS A 2 -11.20 29.86 8.50
N SER A 3 -11.74 28.75 9.01
CA SER A 3 -11.14 27.43 8.88
C SER A 3 -11.71 26.70 7.66
N GLU A 4 -10.91 25.82 7.07
CA GLU A 4 -11.33 24.95 5.98
C GLU A 4 -11.09 23.49 6.36
N TYR A 5 -12.09 22.63 6.18
CA TYR A 5 -11.91 21.19 6.29
C TYR A 5 -11.14 20.69 5.06
N VAL A 6 -10.01 20.03 5.30
CA VAL A 6 -9.20 19.44 4.23
C VAL A 6 -8.85 18.00 4.56
N HIS A 7 -8.88 17.13 3.55
CA HIS A 7 -8.35 15.77 3.66
C HIS A 7 -7.01 15.72 2.91
N GLN A 8 -5.99 15.14 3.54
CA GLN A 8 -4.65 15.06 2.98
C GLN A 8 -4.11 13.63 2.93
N ASP A 9 -3.32 13.37 1.88
CA ASP A 9 -2.53 12.15 1.73
C ASP A 9 -1.30 12.16 2.67
N ASP A 10 -0.62 11.01 2.79
CA ASP A 10 0.60 10.86 3.58
C ASP A 10 1.71 11.84 3.12
N ILE A 11 2.30 12.58 4.07
CA ILE A 11 3.45 13.47 3.82
C ILE A 11 4.66 12.92 4.57
N PHE A 12 5.74 12.68 3.83
CA PHE A 12 7.03 12.27 4.39
C PHE A 12 8.02 13.42 4.36
N LEU A 13 8.61 13.70 5.51
CA LEU A 13 9.51 14.82 5.74
C LEU A 13 10.84 14.33 6.27
N VAL A 14 11.90 15.00 5.88
CA VAL A 14 13.24 14.75 6.39
C VAL A 14 13.70 15.99 7.11
N GLY A 15 14.09 15.83 8.38
CA GLY A 15 14.28 16.97 9.25
C GLY A 15 14.97 16.66 10.57
N LYS A 16 14.84 17.61 11.50
CA LYS A 16 15.34 17.48 12.87
C LYS A 16 14.30 18.01 13.84
N ARG A 17 14.27 17.45 15.05
CA ARG A 17 13.51 17.99 16.17
C ARG A 17 14.36 18.53 17.30
N ILE A 18 13.76 19.40 18.10
CA ILE A 18 14.29 19.92 19.36
C ILE A 18 13.26 19.72 20.47
N LEU A 19 13.72 19.40 21.68
CA LEU A 19 12.87 19.35 22.88
C LEU A 19 12.51 20.78 23.32
N LEU A 20 11.24 21.00 23.62
CA LEU A 20 10.72 22.26 24.14
C LEU A 20 10.64 22.25 25.68
N THR A 21 10.60 23.44 26.26
CA THR A 21 10.42 23.66 27.70
C THR A 21 8.94 23.88 28.02
N THR A 22 8.62 24.11 29.30
CA THR A 22 7.28 24.49 29.76
C THR A 22 6.96 25.97 29.55
N SER A 23 7.95 26.81 29.20
CA SER A 23 7.81 28.24 29.03
C SER A 23 7.56 28.61 27.56
N LEU A 24 6.41 29.23 27.28
CA LEU A 24 6.05 29.68 25.93
C LEU A 24 7.06 30.67 25.35
N GLN A 25 7.57 31.59 26.19
CA GLN A 25 8.52 32.62 25.77
C GLN A 25 9.89 32.01 25.41
N GLU A 26 10.37 31.06 26.23
CA GLU A 26 11.60 30.32 25.92
C GLU A 26 11.46 29.50 24.64
N ASN A 27 10.33 28.81 24.48
CA ASN A 27 10.04 28.00 23.30
C ASN A 27 10.04 28.84 22.02
N HIS A 28 9.49 30.05 22.04
CA HIS A 28 9.53 30.95 20.88
C HIS A 28 10.98 31.26 20.45
N LEU A 29 11.87 31.56 21.41
CA LEU A 29 13.27 31.82 21.13
C LEU A 29 14.01 30.56 20.64
N LEU A 30 13.74 29.41 21.26
CA LEU A 30 14.30 28.12 20.86
C LEU A 30 13.94 27.77 19.41
N ILE A 31 12.66 27.85 19.06
CA ILE A 31 12.15 27.56 17.71
C ILE A 31 12.79 28.48 16.67
N LYS A 32 12.86 29.79 16.96
CA LYS A 32 13.49 30.77 16.06
C LYS A 32 14.97 30.47 15.81
N ASN A 33 15.72 30.12 16.84
CA ASN A 33 17.13 29.75 16.70
C ASN A 33 17.30 28.40 16.00
N PHE A 34 16.41 27.45 16.27
CA PHE A 34 16.41 26.13 15.65
C PHE A 34 16.17 26.20 14.14
N TRP A 35 15.24 27.04 13.68
CA TRP A 35 15.06 27.32 12.25
C TRP A 35 16.33 27.84 11.56
N LYS A 36 17.09 28.73 12.21
CA LYS A 36 18.37 29.23 11.67
C LYS A 36 19.39 28.09 11.52
N GLN A 37 19.51 27.24 12.54
CA GLN A 37 20.43 26.10 12.52
C GLN A 37 20.03 25.08 11.45
N PHE A 38 18.74 24.74 11.38
CA PHE A 38 18.20 23.84 10.36
C PHE A 38 18.48 24.36 8.94
N ASN A 39 18.22 25.64 8.68
CA ASN A 39 18.47 26.26 7.37
C ASN A 39 19.96 26.29 7.01
N ALA A 40 20.84 26.54 7.98
CA ALA A 40 22.29 26.48 7.76
C ALA A 40 22.75 25.05 7.42
N LYS A 41 22.19 24.06 8.13
CA LYS A 41 22.50 22.65 7.90
C LYS A 41 22.04 22.18 6.52
N LEU A 42 20.81 22.49 6.11
CA LEU A 42 20.30 22.20 4.76
C LEU A 42 21.24 22.72 3.66
N LYS A 43 21.76 23.95 3.83
CA LYS A 43 22.76 24.52 2.92
C LYS A 43 24.08 23.75 2.95
N SER A 44 24.60 23.42 4.13
CA SER A 44 25.89 22.71 4.25
C SER A 44 25.90 21.32 3.60
N VAL A 45 24.77 20.62 3.62
CA VAL A 45 24.64 19.27 3.04
C VAL A 45 24.18 19.30 1.58
N HIS A 46 24.03 20.48 0.99
CA HIS A 46 23.52 20.66 -0.39
C HIS A 46 22.23 19.88 -0.64
N MET A 47 21.31 19.90 0.34
CA MET A 47 20.11 19.07 0.27
C MET A 47 19.25 19.51 -0.92
N PRO A 48 18.88 18.60 -1.85
CA PRO A 48 17.93 18.94 -2.88
C PRO A 48 16.59 19.28 -2.22
N LEU A 49 15.97 20.36 -2.68
CA LEU A 49 14.70 20.84 -2.16
C LEU A 49 13.64 20.64 -3.23
N ALA A 50 12.47 20.18 -2.82
CA ALA A 50 11.33 20.08 -3.72
C ALA A 50 11.00 21.46 -4.29
N GLN A 51 10.49 21.50 -5.52
CA GLN A 51 9.99 22.70 -6.16
C GLN A 51 8.46 22.58 -6.31
N PRO A 52 7.66 23.56 -5.87
CA PRO A 52 8.08 24.81 -5.23
C PRO A 52 8.71 24.56 -3.85
N TRP A 53 9.48 25.54 -3.36
CA TRP A 53 10.18 25.40 -2.10
C TRP A 53 9.21 25.39 -0.92
N ILE A 54 9.13 24.26 -0.23
CA ILE A 54 8.22 24.06 0.90
C ILE A 54 9.00 23.58 2.13
N LYS A 55 8.69 24.17 3.28
CA LYS A 55 9.19 23.78 4.59
C LYS A 55 8.07 23.54 5.57
N TYR A 56 8.35 22.70 6.56
CA TYR A 56 7.39 22.28 7.56
C TYR A 56 7.93 22.55 8.96
N GLY A 57 7.10 23.13 9.80
CA GLY A 57 7.27 23.16 11.25
C GLY A 57 6.21 22.27 11.89
N ILE A 58 6.54 21.40 12.84
CA ILE A 58 5.56 20.50 13.46
C ILE A 58 5.69 20.58 14.97
N MET A 59 4.57 20.84 15.63
CA MET A 59 4.46 20.70 17.07
C MET A 59 4.08 19.27 17.42
N LEU A 60 5.00 18.57 18.06
CA LEU A 60 4.86 17.16 18.44
C LEU A 60 4.67 17.03 19.95
N ARG A 61 3.89 16.02 20.36
CA ARG A 61 3.70 15.62 21.75
C ARG A 61 3.93 14.13 21.90
N GLU A 62 4.95 13.78 22.66
CA GLU A 62 5.28 12.41 23.00
C GLU A 62 5.30 12.32 24.52
N ASP A 63 4.42 11.48 25.08
CA ASP A 63 4.14 11.40 26.51
C ASP A 63 3.77 12.78 27.10
N THR A 64 4.62 13.30 27.98
CA THR A 64 4.47 14.61 28.64
C THR A 64 5.37 15.68 28.03
N LYS A 65 6.15 15.36 26.99
CA LYS A 65 7.15 16.26 26.39
C LYS A 65 6.62 16.83 25.07
N LEU A 66 6.99 18.10 24.83
CA LEU A 66 6.73 18.77 23.56
C LEU A 66 8.03 18.86 22.77
N TYR A 67 7.94 18.59 21.47
CA TYR A 67 9.04 18.77 20.53
C TYR A 67 8.60 19.67 19.39
N TYR A 68 9.56 20.38 18.80
CA TYR A 68 9.34 21.09 17.56
C TYR A 68 10.23 20.49 16.47
N PHE A 69 9.62 20.06 15.37
CA PHE A 69 10.31 19.48 14.22
C PHE A 69 10.35 20.47 13.06
N CYS A 70 11.54 20.66 12.48
CA CYS A 70 11.72 21.37 11.23
C CYS A 70 12.05 20.36 10.13
N GLY A 71 11.32 20.40 9.01
CA GLY A 71 11.51 19.45 7.93
C GLY A 71 11.28 20.04 6.54
N VAL A 72 11.73 19.29 5.54
CA VAL A 72 11.45 19.49 4.11
C VAL A 72 10.89 18.19 3.53
N PRO A 73 10.14 18.23 2.41
CA PRO A 73 9.67 17.02 1.74
C PRO A 73 10.80 16.02 1.48
N SER A 74 10.56 14.74 1.76
CA SER A 74 11.48 13.67 1.39
C SER A 74 11.63 13.61 -0.13
N LEU A 75 12.88 13.69 -0.61
CA LEU A 75 13.26 13.46 -2.01
C LEU A 75 14.12 12.20 -2.16
N ASN A 76 13.93 11.23 -1.26
CA ASN A 76 14.75 10.02 -1.16
C ASN A 76 16.24 10.33 -0.92
N CYS A 77 16.54 11.35 -0.12
CA CYS A 77 17.90 11.68 0.35
C CYS A 77 17.85 12.06 1.82
N TYR A 78 18.72 11.45 2.61
CA TYR A 78 18.67 11.53 4.07
C TYR A 78 20.06 11.80 4.60
N PRO A 79 20.35 13.02 5.09
CA PRO A 79 21.54 13.21 5.91
C PRO A 79 21.46 12.27 7.13
N LEU A 80 22.58 11.63 7.49
CA LEU A 80 22.61 10.64 8.58
C LEU A 80 22.09 11.19 9.92
N ASP A 81 22.24 12.50 10.16
CA ASP A 81 21.78 13.17 11.37
C ASP A 81 20.34 13.71 11.29
N PHE A 82 19.57 13.36 10.26
CA PHE A 82 18.18 13.74 10.06
C PHE A 82 17.27 12.53 10.28
N GLU A 83 16.07 12.81 10.80
CA GLU A 83 15.02 11.83 11.00
C GLU A 83 13.96 11.92 9.88
N LEU A 84 13.37 10.78 9.53
CA LEU A 84 12.22 10.68 8.63
C LEU A 84 10.94 10.77 9.45
N HIS A 85 10.21 11.86 9.29
CA HIS A 85 8.94 12.10 9.94
C HIS A 85 7.78 11.88 8.99
N HIS A 86 6.72 11.23 9.48
CA HIS A 86 5.51 10.93 8.72
C HIS A 86 4.35 11.73 9.30
N ILE A 87 3.77 12.61 8.50
CA ILE A 87 2.45 13.16 8.77
C ILE A 87 1.45 12.18 8.15
N PRO A 88 0.68 11.43 8.97
CA PRO A 88 -0.26 10.47 8.47
C PRO A 88 -1.36 11.17 7.69
N ARG A 89 -1.83 10.50 6.64
CA ARG A 89 -3.06 10.89 5.95
C ARG A 89 -4.21 11.08 6.94
N GLY A 90 -5.14 11.96 6.62
CA GLY A 90 -6.36 12.13 7.39
C GLY A 90 -7.01 13.50 7.20
N ALA A 91 -7.95 13.79 8.09
CA ALA A 91 -8.67 15.05 8.13
C ALA A 91 -7.93 16.10 8.96
N PHE A 92 -7.88 17.33 8.44
CA PHE A 92 -7.27 18.48 9.09
C PHE A 92 -8.20 19.69 9.01
N LEU A 93 -8.17 20.52 10.04
CA LEU A 93 -8.60 21.91 9.94
C LEU A 93 -7.43 22.76 9.46
N HIS A 94 -7.63 23.42 8.33
CA HIS A 94 -6.70 24.35 7.72
C HIS A 94 -7.03 25.79 8.12
N PHE A 95 -6.01 26.54 8.52
CA PHE A 95 -6.06 27.97 8.79
C PHE A 95 -4.92 28.66 8.07
N THR A 96 -5.12 29.91 7.66
CA THR A 96 -4.05 30.75 7.11
C THR A 96 -3.71 31.85 8.11
N HIS A 97 -2.47 31.81 8.61
CA HIS A 97 -1.90 32.92 9.37
C HIS A 97 -1.37 33.98 8.41
N HIS A 98 -1.66 35.25 8.70
CA HIS A 98 -1.09 36.40 8.02
C HIS A 98 -0.23 37.18 9.02
N GLY A 99 1.04 37.38 8.69
CA GLY A 99 1.98 38.10 9.56
C GLY A 99 3.34 37.45 9.71
N GLY A 100 4.17 38.07 10.55
CA GLY A 100 5.48 37.57 10.92
C GLY A 100 5.42 36.45 11.95
N MET A 101 6.52 35.69 12.08
CA MET A 101 6.63 34.59 13.04
C MET A 101 6.41 34.97 14.51
N ASP A 102 6.61 36.25 14.85
CA ASP A 102 6.37 36.83 16.16
C ASP A 102 4.88 36.85 16.55
N GLN A 103 3.98 36.93 15.57
CA GLN A 103 2.53 36.94 15.76
C GLN A 103 1.90 35.53 15.70
N LEU A 104 2.66 34.54 15.22
CA LEU A 104 2.19 33.16 15.07
C LEU A 104 1.70 32.53 16.40
N PRO A 105 2.36 32.71 17.57
CA PRO A 105 1.88 32.15 18.84
C PRO A 105 0.51 32.65 19.26
N GLU A 106 0.19 33.93 18.99
CA GLU A 106 -1.13 34.51 19.26
C GLU A 106 -2.18 33.88 18.34
N THR A 107 -1.87 33.71 17.05
CA THR A 107 -2.75 33.02 16.10
C THR A 107 -3.06 31.60 16.55
N ILE A 108 -2.03 30.82 16.92
CA ILE A 108 -2.21 29.45 17.43
C ILE A 108 -3.08 29.46 18.70
N THR A 109 -2.83 30.40 19.62
CA THR A 109 -3.62 30.54 20.85
C THR A 109 -5.10 30.80 20.55
N THR A 110 -5.40 31.69 19.62
CA THR A 110 -6.76 32.00 19.16
C THR A 110 -7.42 30.77 18.55
N ILE A 111 -6.70 30.04 17.70
CA ILE A 111 -7.21 28.81 17.10
C ILE A 111 -7.63 27.79 18.18
N TRP A 112 -6.77 27.51 19.16
CA TRP A 112 -7.06 26.52 20.20
C TRP A 112 -8.12 26.96 21.21
N LYS A 113 -8.19 28.25 21.56
CA LYS A 113 -9.10 28.77 22.60
C LYS A 113 -10.46 29.20 22.06
N GLN A 114 -10.56 29.56 20.79
CA GLN A 114 -11.77 30.15 20.21
C GLN A 114 -12.26 29.37 18.99
N GLU A 115 -11.43 29.21 17.96
CA GLU A 115 -11.87 28.68 16.67
C GLU A 115 -12.20 27.18 16.73
N LEU A 116 -11.32 26.36 17.33
CA LEU A 116 -11.57 24.91 17.46
C LEU A 116 -12.80 24.61 18.31
N PRO A 117 -12.96 25.18 19.53
CA PRO A 117 -14.15 24.96 20.35
C PRO A 117 -15.45 25.41 19.70
N ALA A 118 -15.40 26.41 18.81
CA ALA A 118 -16.54 26.89 18.04
C ALA A 118 -16.84 26.04 16.79
N SER A 119 -15.93 25.15 16.39
CA SER A 119 -16.07 24.28 15.23
C SER A 119 -16.81 22.97 15.58
N PRO A 120 -17.46 22.30 14.61
CA PRO A 120 -18.06 20.99 14.84
C PRO A 120 -17.02 19.84 14.92
N TYR A 121 -15.74 20.13 14.65
CA TYR A 121 -14.70 19.12 14.52
C TYR A 121 -13.96 18.90 15.84
N GLN A 122 -13.65 17.63 16.12
CA GLN A 122 -12.88 17.25 17.31
C GLN A 122 -11.41 17.05 16.93
N PRO A 123 -10.45 17.68 17.63
CA PRO A 123 -9.04 17.43 17.38
C PRO A 123 -8.67 15.97 17.66
N LEU A 124 -7.80 15.41 16.83
CA LEU A 124 -7.33 14.04 16.96
C LEU A 124 -6.30 13.96 18.10
N THR A 125 -6.47 13.00 19.01
CA THR A 125 -5.43 12.66 19.99
C THR A 125 -4.32 11.91 19.26
N SER A 126 -3.31 12.63 18.78
CA SER A 126 -2.16 12.09 18.07
C SER A 126 -0.86 12.73 18.52
N THR A 127 0.28 12.18 18.10
CA THR A 127 1.60 12.78 18.33
C THR A 127 1.71 14.17 17.71
N ILE A 128 1.01 14.44 16.61
CA ILE A 128 1.02 15.75 15.95
C ILE A 128 -0.05 16.62 16.59
N CYS A 129 0.35 17.72 17.21
CA CYS A 129 -0.59 18.73 17.72
C CYS A 129 -1.12 19.60 16.59
N TYR A 130 -0.21 20.09 15.75
CA TYR A 130 -0.46 20.84 14.52
C TYR A 130 0.83 20.89 13.71
N TYR A 131 0.72 21.25 12.44
CA TYR A 131 1.88 21.59 11.63
C TYR A 131 1.67 22.87 10.81
N GLU A 132 2.80 23.45 10.43
CA GLU A 132 2.96 24.73 9.76
C GLU A 132 3.60 24.45 8.39
N VAL A 133 3.09 25.08 7.34
CA VAL A 133 3.67 25.02 5.99
C VAL A 133 4.11 26.40 5.57
N TYR A 134 5.38 26.47 5.18
CA TYR A 134 6.07 27.66 4.72
C TYR A 134 6.37 27.50 3.23
N GLU A 135 5.66 28.26 2.40
CA GLU A 135 5.77 28.23 0.95
C GLU A 135 6.83 29.20 0.42
N GLU A 136 7.08 29.13 -0.88
CA GLU A 136 8.01 30.02 -1.58
C GLU A 136 7.59 31.49 -1.43
N GLY A 137 8.56 32.36 -1.15
CA GLY A 137 8.30 33.78 -0.88
C GLY A 137 8.04 34.12 0.59
N PHE A 138 7.95 33.13 1.48
CA PHE A 138 7.85 33.39 2.92
C PHE A 138 9.06 34.19 3.45
N MET A 139 8.78 35.28 4.16
CA MET A 139 9.77 36.13 4.82
C MET A 139 9.51 36.18 6.34
N PHE A 140 10.51 35.80 7.14
CA PHE A 140 10.34 35.51 8.58
C PHE A 140 9.66 36.60 9.42
N GLN A 141 9.81 37.88 9.05
CA GLN A 141 9.25 39.04 9.78
C GLN A 141 8.36 39.93 8.91
N SER A 142 7.93 39.45 7.73
CA SER A 142 7.10 40.29 6.86
C SER A 142 5.63 40.23 7.29
N PRO A 143 4.93 41.38 7.36
CA PRO A 143 3.48 41.39 7.60
C PRO A 143 2.67 40.80 6.44
N THR A 144 3.26 40.66 5.25
CA THR A 144 2.63 40.04 4.08
C THR A 144 2.86 38.54 3.99
N SER A 145 3.64 37.97 4.90
CA SER A 145 3.92 36.53 4.91
C SER A 145 2.67 35.76 5.29
N THR A 146 2.51 34.60 4.67
CA THR A 146 1.47 33.63 5.00
C THR A 146 2.09 32.35 5.51
N ILE A 147 1.50 31.77 6.55
CA ILE A 147 1.85 30.46 7.07
C ILE A 147 0.58 29.62 7.11
N GLN A 148 0.59 28.46 6.46
CA GLN A 148 -0.55 27.56 6.49
C GLN A 148 -0.45 26.69 7.74
N LEU A 149 -1.53 26.61 8.51
CA LEU A 149 -1.62 25.84 9.75
C LEU A 149 -2.62 24.72 9.58
N TYR A 150 -2.24 23.52 10.01
CA TYR A 150 -3.06 22.33 9.88
C TYR A 150 -3.14 21.61 11.23
N ILE A 151 -4.37 21.39 11.69
CA ILE A 151 -4.65 20.73 12.96
C ILE A 151 -5.35 19.41 12.67
N PRO A 152 -4.77 18.26 13.05
CA PRO A 152 -5.40 16.97 12.81
C PRO A 152 -6.70 16.87 13.60
N ILE A 153 -7.75 16.41 12.93
CA ILE A 153 -9.08 16.24 13.49
C ILE A 153 -9.56 14.80 13.28
N GLN A 154 -10.52 14.38 14.10
CA GLN A 154 -11.22 13.11 13.90
C GLN A 154 -11.94 13.16 12.55
N GLU A 155 -11.65 12.16 11.72
CA GLU A 155 -12.27 12.02 10.41
C GLU A 155 -13.74 11.62 10.58
N GLU A 156 -14.63 12.27 9.83
CA GLU A 156 -16.02 11.83 9.79
C GLU A 156 -16.11 10.44 9.15
N VAL A 157 -16.88 9.54 9.75
CA VAL A 157 -17.12 8.21 9.18
C VAL A 157 -17.90 8.39 7.89
N THR A 158 -17.18 8.37 6.76
CA THR A 158 -17.81 8.46 5.45
C THR A 158 -18.36 7.09 5.03
N PRO A 159 -19.61 7.02 4.52
CA PRO A 159 -20.13 5.77 3.97
C PRO A 159 -19.26 5.28 2.82
N PHE A 160 -19.28 3.96 2.56
CA PHE A 160 -18.49 3.35 1.50
C PHE A 160 -18.66 4.10 0.17
N ALA A 161 -17.56 4.64 -0.34
CA ALA A 161 -17.58 5.54 -1.48
C ALA A 161 -17.46 4.79 -2.81
N TYR A 162 -18.07 5.37 -3.84
CA TYR A 162 -17.96 4.92 -5.23
C TYR A 162 -17.25 5.96 -6.08
N LEU A 163 -16.47 5.49 -7.06
CA LEU A 163 -15.84 6.34 -8.07
C LEU A 163 -16.31 6.00 -9.49
N PRO A 164 -16.41 6.99 -10.40
CA PRO A 164 -16.77 6.74 -11.79
C PRO A 164 -15.79 5.78 -12.48
N ALA A 165 -16.33 4.84 -13.26
CA ALA A 165 -15.54 3.96 -14.10
C ALA A 165 -16.04 4.04 -15.55
N LYS A 166 -15.11 4.16 -16.51
CA LYS A 166 -15.43 4.09 -17.94
C LYS A 166 -15.29 2.67 -18.50
N THR A 167 -14.33 1.93 -17.98
CA THR A 167 -14.02 0.55 -18.38
C THR A 167 -13.60 -0.26 -17.15
N LEU A 168 -13.91 -1.55 -17.17
CA LEU A 168 -13.45 -2.50 -16.18
C LEU A 168 -12.46 -3.50 -16.76
N LEU A 169 -12.68 -3.91 -18.01
CA LEU A 169 -11.94 -4.99 -18.64
C LEU A 169 -10.84 -4.45 -19.57
N ALA A 170 -9.61 -4.37 -19.04
CA ALA A 170 -8.44 -4.02 -19.83
C ALA A 170 -7.86 -5.27 -20.51
N SER A 171 -7.70 -5.24 -21.84
CA SER A 171 -7.01 -6.30 -22.58
C SER A 171 -5.50 -6.16 -22.41
N GLN A 172 -4.78 -7.26 -22.21
CA GLN A 172 -3.33 -7.22 -22.20
C GLN A 172 -2.79 -6.77 -23.57
N PRO A 173 -1.67 -6.00 -23.62
CA PRO A 173 -1.06 -5.58 -24.87
C PRO A 173 -0.73 -6.78 -25.76
N ARG A 174 -1.03 -6.72 -27.06
CA ARG A 174 -0.79 -7.84 -28.00
C ARG A 174 0.69 -8.27 -28.11
N ASN A 175 1.62 -7.39 -27.70
CA ASN A 175 3.06 -7.64 -27.70
C ASN A 175 3.60 -8.10 -26.32
N SER A 176 2.75 -8.22 -25.31
CA SER A 176 3.15 -8.90 -24.08
C SER A 176 3.19 -10.39 -24.40
N ASN A 177 4.36 -11.02 -24.30
CA ASN A 177 4.49 -12.49 -24.43
C ASN A 177 3.36 -13.14 -23.61
N ALA A 178 2.55 -14.04 -24.19
CA ALA A 178 1.37 -14.65 -23.55
C ALA A 178 1.65 -15.40 -22.22
N ASN A 179 2.90 -15.36 -21.75
CA ASN A 179 3.43 -15.88 -20.49
C ASN A 179 3.78 -14.79 -19.45
N THR A 180 3.43 -13.51 -19.64
CA THR A 180 3.93 -12.42 -18.76
C THR A 180 3.43 -12.52 -17.32
N TRP A 181 2.13 -12.76 -17.10
CA TRP A 181 1.57 -12.84 -15.74
C TRP A 181 0.42 -13.85 -15.65
N PHE A 182 0.75 -15.08 -15.22
CA PHE A 182 -0.17 -16.23 -15.12
C PHE A 182 -1.04 -16.49 -16.35
N GLY A 183 -0.67 -15.96 -17.53
CA GLY A 183 -1.41 -16.14 -18.77
C GLY A 183 -2.79 -15.49 -18.79
N MET A 184 -2.99 -14.38 -18.06
CA MET A 184 -4.23 -13.61 -18.09
C MET A 184 -4.37 -12.89 -19.43
N ASP A 185 -5.55 -12.95 -20.04
CA ASP A 185 -5.86 -12.25 -21.30
C ASP A 185 -6.42 -10.84 -21.04
N PHE A 186 -7.09 -10.69 -19.90
CA PHE A 186 -7.69 -9.45 -19.44
C PHE A 186 -7.35 -9.21 -17.98
N ASN A 187 -7.30 -7.95 -17.58
CA ASN A 187 -7.23 -7.54 -16.18
C ASN A 187 -8.46 -6.71 -15.82
N MET A 188 -8.94 -6.89 -14.59
CA MET A 188 -10.06 -6.16 -14.03
C MET A 188 -9.76 -5.75 -12.58
N ASN A 189 -10.08 -4.50 -12.27
CA ASN A 189 -10.07 -3.98 -10.90
C ASN A 189 -11.47 -3.45 -10.58
N LEU A 190 -12.16 -4.07 -9.62
CA LEU A 190 -13.51 -3.70 -9.18
C LEU A 190 -13.49 -2.62 -8.07
N TYR A 191 -12.39 -2.60 -7.33
CA TYR A 191 -12.09 -1.66 -6.26
C TYR A 191 -10.86 -0.85 -6.60
N LYS A 192 -10.74 0.32 -5.98
CA LYS A 192 -9.54 1.17 -6.00
C LYS A 192 -9.14 1.47 -4.55
N GLY A 193 -7.85 1.36 -4.25
CA GLY A 193 -7.33 1.42 -2.88
C GLY A 193 -7.43 0.06 -2.15
N CYS A 194 -6.71 -0.10 -1.04
CA CYS A 194 -6.69 -1.34 -0.26
C CYS A 194 -6.47 -1.08 1.23
N CYS A 195 -7.30 -1.66 2.09
CA CYS A 195 -7.23 -1.46 3.54
C CYS A 195 -6.41 -2.53 4.31
N HIS A 196 -5.66 -3.39 3.61
CA HIS A 196 -4.84 -4.42 4.27
C HIS A 196 -3.59 -3.86 5.00
N GLY A 197 -3.20 -2.62 4.70
CA GLY A 197 -2.11 -1.93 5.40
C GLY A 197 -0.73 -2.54 5.17
N CYS A 198 -0.50 -3.27 4.08
CA CYS A 198 0.80 -3.90 3.83
C CYS A 198 1.91 -2.85 3.74
N VAL A 199 2.94 -2.98 4.56
CA VAL A 199 4.00 -1.96 4.71
C VAL A 199 4.85 -1.77 3.45
N TYR A 200 4.82 -2.76 2.57
CA TYR A 200 5.57 -2.83 1.31
C TYR A 200 4.71 -2.55 0.06
N CYS A 201 3.43 -2.19 0.21
CA CYS A 201 2.44 -2.25 -0.88
C CYS A 201 2.81 -1.39 -2.11
N ASP A 202 3.19 -2.04 -3.22
CA ASP A 202 3.57 -1.37 -4.47
C ASP A 202 2.49 -0.40 -4.98
N SER A 203 1.20 -0.78 -4.87
CA SER A 203 0.06 0.02 -5.30
C SER A 203 -0.08 1.38 -4.59
N ARG A 204 0.63 1.62 -3.48
CA ARG A 204 0.71 2.94 -2.83
C ARG A 204 1.53 3.94 -3.66
N SER A 205 2.40 3.48 -4.56
CA SER A 205 3.24 4.36 -5.35
C SER A 205 2.41 5.36 -6.17
N LYS A 206 2.88 6.62 -6.20
CA LYS A 206 2.28 7.71 -6.98
C LYS A 206 2.05 7.37 -8.45
N CYS A 207 2.82 6.45 -9.05
CA CYS A 207 2.63 6.04 -10.44
C CYS A 207 1.25 5.43 -10.73
N TYR A 208 0.58 4.89 -9.71
CA TYR A 208 -0.76 4.30 -9.85
C TYR A 208 -1.90 5.30 -9.66
N GLN A 209 -1.58 6.54 -9.28
CA GLN A 209 -2.54 7.65 -9.16
C GLN A 209 -3.77 7.25 -8.32
N VAL A 210 -3.52 6.61 -7.19
CA VAL A 210 -4.53 6.22 -6.21
C VAL A 210 -4.47 7.16 -5.01
N ALA A 211 -5.21 8.26 -5.08
CA ALA A 211 -5.43 9.14 -3.93
C ALA A 211 -6.18 8.40 -2.81
N ASP A 212 -5.82 8.69 -1.57
CA ASP A 212 -6.34 8.06 -0.36
C ASP A 212 -6.21 6.52 -0.39
N PHE A 213 -5.03 5.99 -0.74
CA PHE A 213 -4.83 4.56 -1.04
C PHE A 213 -5.51 3.57 -0.08
N ASP A 214 -5.44 3.77 1.25
CA ASP A 214 -6.07 2.85 2.20
C ASP A 214 -7.60 3.03 2.37
N ILE A 215 -8.22 4.02 1.72
CA ILE A 215 -9.67 4.17 1.62
C ILE A 215 -10.14 3.40 0.38
N VAL A 216 -10.74 2.24 0.62
CA VAL A 216 -11.27 1.41 -0.47
C VAL A 216 -12.50 2.06 -1.05
N LYS A 217 -12.50 2.25 -2.37
CA LYS A 217 -13.61 2.81 -3.13
C LYS A 217 -14.07 1.79 -4.17
N GLY A 218 -15.38 1.59 -4.30
CA GLY A 218 -15.98 0.74 -5.32
C GLY A 218 -16.08 1.47 -6.66
N LYS A 219 -16.12 0.75 -7.78
CA LYS A 219 -16.41 1.36 -9.08
C LYS A 219 -17.92 1.47 -9.30
N GLN A 220 -18.40 2.68 -9.55
CA GLN A 220 -19.81 2.94 -9.80
C GLN A 220 -20.29 2.17 -11.03
N ASN A 221 -21.48 1.57 -10.95
CA ASN A 221 -22.08 0.77 -12.02
C ASN A 221 -21.19 -0.38 -12.53
N ALA A 222 -20.28 -0.89 -11.69
CA ALA A 222 -19.27 -1.87 -12.10
C ALA A 222 -19.88 -3.06 -12.87
N LEU A 223 -20.92 -3.68 -12.32
CA LEU A 223 -21.52 -4.87 -12.92
C LEU A 223 -22.18 -4.59 -14.28
N ALA A 224 -22.85 -3.45 -14.43
CA ALA A 224 -23.48 -3.06 -15.69
C ALA A 224 -22.43 -2.76 -16.77
N ILE A 225 -21.33 -2.08 -16.41
CA ILE A 225 -20.21 -1.82 -17.32
C ILE A 225 -19.57 -3.15 -17.74
N LEU A 226 -19.28 -4.03 -16.77
CA LEU A 226 -18.69 -5.34 -17.03
C LEU A 226 -19.55 -6.16 -17.98
N GLU A 227 -20.85 -6.25 -17.73
CA GLU A 227 -21.77 -7.01 -18.57
C GLU A 227 -21.76 -6.51 -20.03
N MET A 228 -21.81 -5.19 -20.22
CA MET A 228 -21.72 -4.59 -21.55
C MET A 228 -20.39 -4.94 -22.24
N GLU A 229 -19.27 -4.89 -21.52
CA GLU A 229 -17.94 -5.19 -22.06
C GLU A 229 -17.78 -6.67 -22.41
N LEU A 230 -18.21 -7.59 -21.54
CA LEU A 230 -18.16 -9.03 -21.76
C LEU A 230 -19.01 -9.46 -22.96
N ARG A 231 -20.18 -8.83 -23.14
CA ARG A 231 -21.09 -9.06 -24.28
C ARG A 231 -20.48 -8.63 -25.62
N LYS A 232 -19.71 -7.54 -25.63
CA LYS A 232 -19.11 -6.98 -26.86
C LYS A 232 -17.83 -7.72 -27.30
N LYS A 233 -17.15 -8.40 -26.39
CA LYS A 233 -15.87 -9.09 -26.67
C LYS A 233 -16.12 -10.43 -27.38
N ARG A 234 -15.61 -10.52 -28.62
CA ARG A 234 -15.67 -11.73 -29.45
C ARG A 234 -14.70 -12.82 -29.00
N LYS A 235 -13.49 -12.46 -28.55
CA LYS A 235 -12.49 -13.40 -28.05
C LYS A 235 -12.63 -13.55 -26.53
N LYS A 236 -12.87 -14.79 -26.09
CA LYS A 236 -12.87 -15.17 -24.68
C LYS A 236 -11.45 -15.42 -24.19
N GLY A 237 -11.27 -15.45 -22.88
CA GLY A 237 -9.98 -15.65 -22.23
C GLY A 237 -10.10 -15.71 -20.72
N THR A 238 -8.98 -15.68 -20.02
CA THR A 238 -8.92 -15.64 -18.56
C THR A 238 -8.84 -14.19 -18.07
N ILE A 239 -9.71 -13.83 -17.14
CA ILE A 239 -9.76 -12.50 -16.52
C ILE A 239 -9.04 -12.52 -15.18
N GLY A 240 -7.95 -11.76 -15.06
CA GLY A 240 -7.24 -11.52 -13.82
C GLY A 240 -7.93 -10.45 -12.96
N ILE A 241 -8.13 -10.74 -11.68
CA ILE A 241 -8.73 -9.86 -10.69
C ILE A 241 -7.83 -9.85 -9.45
N GLY A 242 -7.65 -8.67 -8.84
CA GLY A 242 -6.92 -8.55 -7.57
C GLY A 242 -5.49 -8.00 -7.66
N ALA A 243 -5.03 -7.63 -8.87
CA ALA A 243 -3.65 -7.21 -9.09
C ALA A 243 -3.27 -5.89 -8.41
N MET A 244 -4.15 -4.88 -8.44
CA MET A 244 -3.86 -3.54 -7.90
C MET A 244 -4.53 -3.27 -6.55
N SER A 245 -5.59 -4.00 -6.25
CA SER A 245 -6.42 -3.88 -5.05
C SER A 245 -6.95 -5.26 -4.73
N ASP A 246 -7.01 -5.62 -3.44
CA ASP A 246 -7.62 -6.89 -3.06
C ASP A 246 -9.13 -6.84 -3.32
N THR A 247 -9.61 -7.72 -4.20
CA THR A 247 -11.01 -7.79 -4.59
C THR A 247 -11.90 -8.34 -3.47
N TYR A 248 -11.31 -9.09 -2.54
CA TYR A 248 -11.95 -9.69 -1.38
C TYR A 248 -11.65 -8.92 -0.09
N ASN A 249 -11.39 -7.61 -0.21
CA ASN A 249 -11.29 -6.70 0.92
C ASN A 249 -12.56 -6.76 1.81
N PRO A 250 -12.50 -6.34 3.09
CA PRO A 250 -13.63 -6.41 4.02
C PRO A 250 -14.96 -5.84 3.51
N PHE A 251 -14.95 -4.82 2.65
CA PHE A 251 -16.18 -4.22 2.11
C PHE A 251 -16.91 -5.14 1.11
N GLU A 252 -16.22 -6.07 0.47
CA GLU A 252 -16.82 -7.07 -0.43
C GLU A 252 -17.87 -7.95 0.28
N LYS A 253 -17.85 -8.04 1.63
CA LYS A 253 -18.88 -8.73 2.40
C LYS A 253 -20.28 -8.18 2.14
N THR A 254 -20.40 -6.86 1.98
CA THR A 254 -21.68 -6.18 1.73
C THR A 254 -21.82 -5.73 0.29
N GLN A 255 -20.76 -5.19 -0.31
CA GLN A 255 -20.82 -4.61 -1.65
C GLN A 255 -20.98 -5.66 -2.77
N CYS A 256 -20.51 -6.90 -2.54
CA CYS A 256 -20.68 -8.04 -3.45
C CYS A 256 -20.30 -7.78 -4.92
N LEU A 257 -19.36 -6.86 -5.19
CA LEU A 257 -18.96 -6.52 -6.56
C LEU A 257 -18.19 -7.67 -7.21
N THR A 258 -17.32 -8.34 -6.45
CA THR A 258 -16.58 -9.52 -6.90
C THR A 258 -17.53 -10.67 -7.17
N LYS A 259 -18.45 -10.95 -6.23
CA LYS A 259 -19.46 -11.99 -6.42
C LYS A 259 -20.32 -11.77 -7.66
N GLY A 260 -20.80 -10.54 -7.85
CA GLY A 260 -21.57 -10.16 -9.05
C GLY A 260 -20.75 -10.28 -10.33
N ALA A 261 -19.47 -9.89 -10.29
CA ALA A 261 -18.59 -10.03 -11.43
C ALA A 261 -18.33 -11.50 -11.78
N LEU A 262 -18.16 -12.38 -10.79
CA LEU A 262 -18.02 -13.82 -11.01
C LEU A 262 -19.28 -14.41 -11.68
N ALA A 263 -20.48 -13.99 -11.30
CA ALA A 263 -21.73 -14.40 -11.95
C ALA A 263 -21.77 -14.01 -13.43
N LEU A 264 -21.28 -12.81 -13.76
CA LEU A 264 -21.16 -12.36 -15.15
C LEU A 264 -20.07 -13.13 -15.92
N ILE A 265 -18.92 -13.37 -15.29
CA ILE A 265 -17.82 -14.17 -15.87
C ILE A 265 -18.29 -15.58 -16.23
N GLU A 266 -19.01 -16.23 -15.32
CA GLU A 266 -19.64 -17.53 -15.54
C GLU A 266 -20.62 -17.46 -16.72
N ARG A 267 -21.59 -16.54 -16.67
CA ARG A 267 -22.66 -16.39 -17.67
C ARG A 267 -22.13 -16.13 -19.08
N TYR A 268 -21.06 -15.33 -19.22
CA TYR A 268 -20.51 -14.94 -20.51
C TYR A 268 -19.33 -15.80 -20.98
N GLY A 269 -18.98 -16.85 -20.23
CA GLY A 269 -18.02 -17.88 -20.61
C GLY A 269 -16.56 -17.43 -20.61
N TYR A 270 -16.08 -16.92 -19.47
CA TYR A 270 -14.69 -16.53 -19.28
C TYR A 270 -14.04 -17.35 -18.15
N GLY A 271 -12.72 -17.55 -18.26
CA GLY A 271 -11.91 -18.06 -17.15
C GLY A 271 -11.61 -16.95 -16.14
N VAL A 272 -11.19 -17.32 -14.93
CA VAL A 272 -10.86 -16.35 -13.88
C VAL A 272 -9.55 -16.64 -13.17
N GLY A 273 -8.72 -15.63 -13.01
CA GLY A 273 -7.56 -15.65 -12.14
C GLY A 273 -7.76 -14.68 -10.99
N ILE A 274 -7.63 -15.13 -9.74
CA ILE A 274 -7.82 -14.25 -8.56
C ILE A 274 -6.54 -14.19 -7.74
N ASP A 275 -6.10 -12.98 -7.43
CA ASP A 275 -5.06 -12.65 -6.44
C ASP A 275 -5.73 -12.10 -5.17
N THR A 276 -5.45 -12.68 -3.99
CA THR A 276 -5.97 -12.14 -2.71
C THR A 276 -5.12 -12.55 -1.50
N LYS A 277 -5.21 -11.78 -0.42
CA LYS A 277 -4.79 -12.15 0.94
C LYS A 277 -5.98 -12.57 1.82
N SER A 278 -7.21 -12.36 1.36
CA SER A 278 -8.42 -12.51 2.16
C SER A 278 -8.94 -13.94 2.17
N THR A 279 -9.48 -14.36 3.32
CA THR A 279 -10.20 -15.64 3.45
C THR A 279 -11.62 -15.57 2.87
N LEU A 280 -12.12 -14.37 2.52
CA LEU A 280 -13.49 -14.17 2.02
C LEU A 280 -13.74 -14.85 0.67
N ILE A 281 -12.69 -15.19 -0.08
CA ILE A 281 -12.78 -16.00 -1.30
C ILE A 281 -13.52 -17.33 -1.06
N LEU A 282 -13.44 -17.89 0.15
CA LEU A 282 -14.11 -19.15 0.51
C LEU A 282 -15.64 -19.06 0.40
N ARG A 283 -16.22 -17.87 0.58
CA ARG A 283 -17.66 -17.61 0.38
C ARG A 283 -18.13 -17.99 -1.02
N ASP A 284 -17.27 -17.81 -2.01
CA ASP A 284 -17.62 -17.92 -3.42
C ASP A 284 -17.14 -19.26 -4.04
N ILE A 285 -16.69 -20.23 -3.23
CA ILE A 285 -16.20 -21.54 -3.71
C ILE A 285 -17.12 -22.18 -4.75
N ASP A 286 -18.44 -22.18 -4.52
CA ASP A 286 -19.38 -22.86 -5.42
C ASP A 286 -19.38 -22.27 -6.83
N ILE A 287 -19.34 -20.94 -6.96
CA ILE A 287 -19.26 -20.32 -8.29
C ILE A 287 -17.88 -20.50 -8.91
N LEU A 288 -16.81 -20.45 -8.09
CA LEU A 288 -15.46 -20.72 -8.56
C LEU A 288 -15.32 -22.13 -9.13
N LYS A 289 -15.95 -23.13 -8.51
CA LYS A 289 -16.00 -24.52 -9.01
C LYS A 289 -16.73 -24.62 -10.34
N ARG A 290 -17.87 -23.95 -10.49
CA ARG A 290 -18.64 -23.99 -11.75
C ARG A 290 -17.89 -23.32 -12.91
N ILE A 291 -17.20 -22.22 -12.64
CA ILE A 291 -16.32 -21.57 -13.63
C ILE A 291 -15.15 -22.50 -13.95
N ALA A 292 -14.44 -23.01 -12.95
CA ALA A 292 -13.26 -23.86 -13.12
C ALA A 292 -13.54 -25.18 -13.84
N LYS A 293 -14.77 -25.69 -13.78
CA LYS A 293 -15.20 -26.87 -14.54
C LYS A 293 -15.22 -26.63 -16.06
N GLN A 294 -15.49 -25.40 -16.49
CA GLN A 294 -15.72 -25.06 -17.90
C GLN A 294 -14.59 -24.20 -18.50
N TYR A 295 -13.92 -23.39 -17.68
CA TYR A 295 -13.00 -22.35 -18.16
C TYR A 295 -11.71 -22.29 -17.33
N PRO A 296 -10.57 -21.86 -17.93
CA PRO A 296 -9.29 -21.87 -17.24
C PRO A 296 -9.31 -20.96 -16.02
N SER A 297 -9.08 -21.54 -14.84
CA SER A 297 -9.18 -20.81 -13.58
C SER A 297 -7.98 -21.08 -12.66
N ILE A 298 -7.50 -20.03 -11.99
CA ILE A 298 -6.31 -20.09 -11.13
C ILE A 298 -6.41 -19.15 -9.93
N PHE A 299 -6.31 -19.70 -8.73
CA PHE A 299 -6.48 -18.96 -7.47
C PHE A 299 -5.14 -18.81 -6.76
N LYS A 300 -4.82 -17.59 -6.34
CA LYS A 300 -3.51 -17.19 -5.84
C LYS A 300 -3.68 -16.53 -4.48
N ILE A 301 -3.26 -17.21 -3.43
CA ILE A 301 -3.26 -16.67 -2.07
C ILE A 301 -1.87 -16.12 -1.77
N THR A 302 -1.77 -14.82 -1.48
CA THR A 302 -0.47 -14.21 -1.15
C THR A 302 -0.07 -14.58 0.27
N ILE A 303 1.09 -15.20 0.46
CA ILE A 303 1.69 -15.51 1.76
C ILE A 303 3.16 -15.15 1.71
N THR A 304 3.57 -14.16 2.50
CA THR A 304 4.91 -13.54 2.46
C THR A 304 5.85 -14.05 3.55
N CYS A 305 5.30 -14.50 4.68
CA CYS A 305 6.04 -15.09 5.79
C CYS A 305 5.26 -16.26 6.42
N ALA A 306 5.97 -17.22 7.02
CA ALA A 306 5.36 -18.38 7.67
C ALA A 306 4.77 -18.10 9.05
N GLN A 307 5.33 -17.11 9.76
CA GLN A 307 5.01 -16.79 11.15
C GLN A 307 3.93 -15.71 11.23
N ASP A 308 2.91 -15.95 12.06
CA ASP A 308 1.78 -15.03 12.22
C ASP A 308 2.16 -13.73 12.94
N SER A 309 3.15 -13.78 13.84
CA SER A 309 3.68 -12.58 14.52
C SER A 309 4.22 -11.57 13.49
N LEU A 310 5.09 -12.03 12.60
CA LEU A 310 5.62 -11.20 11.52
C LEU A 310 4.50 -10.78 10.56
N SER A 311 3.59 -11.68 10.20
CA SER A 311 2.45 -11.37 9.33
C SER A 311 1.62 -10.19 9.87
N LYS A 312 1.32 -10.16 11.17
CA LYS A 312 0.59 -9.05 11.81
C LYS A 312 1.38 -7.75 11.79
N GLN A 313 2.71 -7.82 11.76
CA GLN A 313 3.57 -6.64 11.74
C GLN A 313 3.66 -6.03 10.34
N ILE A 314 3.80 -6.85 9.30
CA ILE A 314 3.98 -6.39 7.91
C ILE A 314 2.67 -6.23 7.12
N GLU A 315 1.60 -6.89 7.56
CA GLU A 315 0.28 -6.92 6.93
C GLU A 315 -0.84 -6.87 7.98
N PRO A 316 -0.91 -5.78 8.78
CA PRO A 316 -1.65 -5.73 10.06
C PRO A 316 -3.15 -5.98 9.95
N PHE A 317 -3.76 -5.65 8.81
CA PHE A 317 -5.21 -5.80 8.61
C PHE A 317 -5.57 -6.93 7.64
N ALA A 318 -4.59 -7.66 7.10
CA ALA A 318 -4.84 -8.87 6.34
C ALA A 318 -4.97 -10.08 7.29
N PRO A 319 -5.69 -11.15 6.88
CA PRO A 319 -5.64 -12.41 7.60
C PRO A 319 -4.21 -12.93 7.76
N VAL A 320 -3.89 -13.42 8.96
CA VAL A 320 -2.57 -13.98 9.26
C VAL A 320 -2.22 -15.17 8.38
N SER A 321 -0.93 -15.47 8.24
CA SER A 321 -0.42 -16.52 7.34
C SER A 321 -1.04 -17.89 7.57
N SER A 322 -1.24 -18.31 8.83
CA SER A 322 -1.91 -19.57 9.16
C SER A 322 -3.31 -19.69 8.52
N LYS A 323 -4.13 -18.63 8.62
CA LYS A 323 -5.46 -18.57 7.99
C LYS A 323 -5.42 -18.55 6.47
N ARG A 324 -4.35 -18.02 5.89
CA ARG A 324 -4.13 -18.06 4.44
C ARG A 324 -3.72 -19.45 3.96
N PHE A 325 -2.91 -20.19 4.72
CA PHE A 325 -2.65 -21.61 4.44
C PHE A 325 -3.92 -22.47 4.56
N GLU A 326 -4.75 -22.24 5.59
CA GLU A 326 -6.08 -22.89 5.72
C GLU A 326 -6.96 -22.59 4.49
N THR A 327 -6.92 -21.35 3.98
CA THR A 327 -7.65 -20.94 2.77
C THR A 327 -7.15 -21.69 1.53
N VAL A 328 -5.84 -21.82 1.35
CA VAL A 328 -5.26 -22.62 0.26
C VAL A 328 -5.75 -24.06 0.35
N LYS A 329 -5.70 -24.67 1.54
CA LYS A 329 -6.16 -26.04 1.77
C LYS A 329 -7.63 -26.22 1.38
N ALA A 330 -8.52 -25.35 1.87
CA ALA A 330 -9.95 -25.42 1.56
C ALA A 330 -10.25 -25.28 0.06
N LEU A 331 -9.55 -24.38 -0.65
CA LEU A 331 -9.69 -24.25 -2.10
C LEU A 331 -9.18 -25.50 -2.85
N ARG A 332 -8.09 -26.12 -2.37
CA ARG A 332 -7.55 -27.36 -2.94
C ARG A 332 -8.47 -28.57 -2.70
N GLU A 333 -9.04 -28.69 -1.51
CA GLU A 333 -10.06 -29.70 -1.17
C GLU A 333 -11.33 -29.54 -2.02
N ALA A 334 -11.66 -28.30 -2.42
CA ALA A 334 -12.73 -28.02 -3.37
C ALA A 334 -12.40 -28.36 -4.84
N GLY A 335 -11.18 -28.85 -5.12
CA GLY A 335 -10.72 -29.23 -6.46
C GLY A 335 -10.19 -28.07 -7.30
N LEU A 336 -10.04 -26.88 -6.73
CA LEU A 336 -9.65 -25.67 -7.46
C LEU A 336 -8.13 -25.59 -7.64
N PHE A 337 -7.65 -25.21 -8.83
CA PHE A 337 -6.23 -25.00 -9.07
C PHE A 337 -5.72 -23.77 -8.30
N THR A 338 -5.01 -24.01 -7.20
CA THR A 338 -4.71 -23.00 -6.19
C THR A 338 -3.25 -23.06 -5.77
N GLY A 339 -2.62 -21.91 -5.59
CA GLY A 339 -1.25 -21.81 -5.13
C GLY A 339 -0.96 -20.52 -4.38
N ILE A 340 0.32 -20.35 -4.05
CA ILE A 340 0.79 -19.25 -3.22
C ILE A 340 1.57 -18.25 -4.07
N LEU A 341 1.31 -16.96 -3.84
CA LEU A 341 2.23 -15.90 -4.22
C LEU A 341 3.15 -15.60 -3.03
N LEU A 342 4.41 -16.00 -3.18
CA LEU A 342 5.47 -15.73 -2.22
C LEU A 342 6.16 -14.42 -2.63
N MET A 343 5.42 -13.32 -2.48
CA MET A 343 5.93 -11.98 -2.79
C MET A 343 5.24 -10.87 -1.98
N PRO A 344 5.99 -9.87 -1.51
CA PRO A 344 7.46 -9.79 -1.58
C PRO A 344 8.14 -10.67 -0.52
N ILE A 345 9.44 -10.84 -0.70
CA ILE A 345 10.37 -11.23 0.36
C ILE A 345 11.20 -10.00 0.67
N LEU A 346 11.08 -9.53 1.91
CA LEU A 346 11.67 -8.32 2.48
C LEU A 346 13.10 -8.64 2.94
N PRO A 347 14.12 -8.08 2.27
CA PRO A 347 15.52 -8.25 2.67
C PRO A 347 15.75 -7.96 4.16
N PHE A 348 16.60 -8.77 4.79
CA PHE A 348 16.98 -8.68 6.20
C PHE A 348 15.84 -8.88 7.22
N ILE A 349 14.62 -9.22 6.78
CA ILE A 349 13.45 -9.40 7.65
C ILE A 349 12.87 -10.81 7.50
N ASN A 350 12.52 -11.21 6.28
CA ASN A 350 11.91 -12.52 6.02
C ASN A 350 12.61 -13.32 4.91
N ASP A 351 13.79 -12.90 4.49
CA ASP A 351 14.66 -13.57 3.54
C ASP A 351 15.57 -14.62 4.19
N THR A 352 15.00 -15.41 5.12
CA THR A 352 15.71 -16.48 5.83
C THR A 352 15.40 -17.85 5.22
N GLU A 353 16.35 -18.79 5.31
CA GLU A 353 16.12 -20.18 4.87
C GLU A 353 14.92 -20.81 5.59
N GLU A 354 14.82 -20.59 6.90
CA GLU A 354 13.73 -21.11 7.73
C GLU A 354 12.37 -20.64 7.22
N ASN A 355 12.21 -19.35 6.90
CA ASN A 355 10.95 -18.83 6.39
C ASN A 355 10.57 -19.47 5.05
N ILE A 356 11.53 -19.54 4.11
CA ILE A 356 11.30 -20.12 2.79
C ILE A 356 10.94 -21.60 2.87
N LEU A 357 11.72 -22.40 3.61
CA LEU A 357 11.48 -23.83 3.77
C LEU A 357 10.13 -24.10 4.46
N THR A 358 9.82 -23.34 5.52
CA THR A 358 8.55 -23.47 6.24
C THR A 358 7.36 -23.16 5.34
N ILE A 359 7.45 -22.14 4.48
CA ILE A 359 6.37 -21.83 3.53
C ILE A 359 6.18 -22.96 2.53
N VAL A 360 7.26 -23.52 1.99
CA VAL A 360 7.17 -24.65 1.04
C VAL A 360 6.56 -25.89 1.72
N GLN A 361 6.97 -26.20 2.94
CA GLN A 361 6.40 -27.31 3.71
C GLN A 361 4.91 -27.11 3.99
N LYS A 362 4.51 -25.94 4.52
CA LYS A 362 3.09 -25.63 4.78
C LYS A 362 2.25 -25.60 3.50
N ALA A 363 2.83 -25.19 2.38
CA ALA A 363 2.18 -25.26 1.08
C ALA A 363 1.91 -26.71 0.65
N HIS A 364 2.87 -27.61 0.88
CA HIS A 364 2.70 -29.04 0.63
C HIS A 364 1.58 -29.63 1.51
N GLU A 365 1.58 -29.31 2.81
CA GLU A 365 0.54 -29.73 3.77
C GLU A 365 -0.86 -29.19 3.39
N ALA A 366 -0.92 -28.02 2.76
CA ALA A 366 -2.13 -27.42 2.20
C ALA A 366 -2.47 -27.91 0.77
N HIS A 367 -1.70 -28.87 0.23
CA HIS A 367 -1.85 -29.42 -1.12
C HIS A 367 -1.77 -28.39 -2.25
N ALA A 368 -1.04 -27.28 -2.06
CA ALA A 368 -0.89 -26.22 -3.06
C ALA A 368 -0.33 -26.75 -4.39
N ASN A 369 -0.92 -26.33 -5.51
CA ASN A 369 -0.43 -26.72 -6.84
C ASN A 369 0.89 -26.04 -7.20
N PHE A 370 1.09 -24.82 -6.71
CA PHE A 370 2.26 -24.02 -7.03
C PHE A 370 2.62 -23.02 -5.94
N ILE A 371 3.87 -22.58 -5.98
CA ILE A 371 4.35 -21.38 -5.29
C ILE A 371 5.10 -20.55 -6.32
N PHE A 372 4.72 -19.29 -6.49
CA PHE A 372 5.41 -18.39 -7.42
C PHE A 372 6.07 -17.24 -6.66
N VAL A 373 7.33 -16.97 -7.00
CA VAL A 373 8.14 -15.88 -6.45
C VAL A 373 8.47 -14.92 -7.59
N TYR A 374 8.19 -13.63 -7.40
CA TYR A 374 8.55 -12.59 -8.35
C TYR A 374 9.94 -12.00 -8.06
N GLY A 375 10.64 -11.57 -9.11
CA GLY A 375 11.82 -10.71 -8.98
C GLY A 375 13.07 -11.33 -8.35
N GLY A 376 13.04 -12.60 -7.95
CA GLY A 376 14.19 -13.26 -7.31
C GLY A 376 14.34 -12.90 -5.83
N PHE A 377 13.26 -13.06 -5.04
CA PHE A 377 13.24 -12.83 -3.59
C PHE A 377 13.55 -11.38 -3.19
N GLY A 378 12.61 -10.49 -3.50
CA GLY A 378 12.74 -9.07 -3.19
C GLY A 378 11.41 -8.36 -3.10
N LEU A 379 11.51 -7.04 -3.01
CA LEU A 379 10.41 -6.10 -3.16
C LEU A 379 10.76 -5.00 -4.15
N SER A 380 9.72 -4.33 -4.67
CA SER A 380 9.87 -3.06 -5.35
C SER A 380 9.81 -1.91 -4.34
N LEU A 381 10.63 -0.87 -4.53
CA LEU A 381 10.55 0.40 -3.77
C LEU A 381 10.60 1.61 -4.71
N ARG A 382 9.54 2.44 -4.70
CA ARG A 382 9.44 3.71 -5.46
C ARG A 382 8.94 4.85 -4.60
N ASP A 383 9.49 6.04 -4.79
CA ASP A 383 8.93 7.32 -4.31
C ASP A 383 8.33 7.24 -2.90
N ASN A 384 7.06 7.62 -2.75
CA ASN A 384 6.33 7.62 -1.47
C ASN A 384 6.14 6.22 -0.85
N GLN A 385 6.15 5.15 -1.66
CA GLN A 385 6.10 3.78 -1.13
C GLN A 385 7.43 3.42 -0.43
N ARG A 386 8.57 3.94 -0.91
CA ARG A 386 9.85 3.80 -0.22
C ARG A 386 9.83 4.50 1.13
N ASP A 387 9.38 5.74 1.17
CA ASP A 387 9.33 6.53 2.41
C ASP A 387 8.39 5.88 3.44
N TYR A 388 7.23 5.37 3.00
CA TYR A 388 6.30 4.61 3.85
C TYR A 388 6.97 3.37 4.46
N TYR A 389 7.69 2.60 3.65
CA TYR A 389 8.39 1.41 4.12
C TYR A 389 9.54 1.75 5.06
N TYR A 390 10.34 2.77 4.74
CA TYR A 390 11.47 3.22 5.56
C TYR A 390 11.05 3.82 6.88
N HIS A 391 9.94 4.56 6.93
CA HIS A 391 9.36 5.02 8.18
C HIS A 391 8.95 3.85 9.07
N TRP A 392 8.34 2.82 8.50
CA TRP A 392 8.01 1.60 9.24
C TRP A 392 9.28 0.85 9.73
N LEU A 393 10.36 0.84 8.94
CA LEU A 393 11.65 0.28 9.36
C LEU A 393 12.22 1.02 10.57
N ASP A 394 12.23 2.35 10.56
CA ASP A 394 12.76 3.15 11.69
C ASP A 394 12.00 2.85 13.00
N GLN A 395 10.70 2.55 12.91
CA GLN A 395 9.86 2.20 14.06
C GLN A 395 10.07 0.77 14.58
N HIS A 396 10.30 -0.20 13.69
CA HIS A 396 10.27 -1.63 14.06
C HIS A 396 11.64 -2.32 14.02
N TYR A 397 12.56 -1.81 13.21
CA TYR A 397 13.92 -2.31 13.02
C TYR A 397 14.91 -1.13 13.00
N PRO A 398 15.14 -0.47 14.15
CA PRO A 398 16.02 0.70 14.22
C PRO A 398 17.39 0.43 13.59
N GLY A 399 17.79 1.32 12.69
CA GLY A 399 19.04 1.22 11.93
C GLY A 399 18.92 0.48 10.60
N LEU A 400 17.90 -0.36 10.39
CA LEU A 400 17.77 -1.16 9.17
C LEU A 400 17.51 -0.32 7.93
N ARG A 401 16.85 0.85 8.07
CA ARG A 401 16.72 1.82 6.97
C ARG A 401 18.07 2.19 6.35
N PHE A 402 19.10 2.42 7.17
CA PHE A 402 20.43 2.78 6.66
C PHE A 402 21.06 1.65 5.84
N THR A 403 20.91 0.39 6.28
CA THR A 403 21.33 -0.78 5.50
C THR A 403 20.63 -0.84 4.15
N TYR A 404 19.33 -0.52 4.10
CA TYR A 404 18.59 -0.44 2.85
C TYR A 404 19.07 0.69 1.93
N GLU A 405 19.34 1.87 2.49
CA GLU A 405 19.82 3.04 1.75
C GLU A 405 21.22 2.83 1.18
N GLU A 406 22.11 2.22 1.95
CA GLU A 406 23.47 1.89 1.54
C GLU A 406 23.47 0.80 0.46
N HIS A 407 22.67 -0.25 0.63
CA HIS A 407 22.69 -1.39 -0.29
C HIS A 407 21.91 -1.14 -1.58
N TYR A 408 20.74 -0.51 -1.51
CA TYR A 408 19.84 -0.36 -2.65
C TYR A 408 19.80 1.06 -3.22
N HIS A 409 20.27 2.08 -2.50
CA HIS A 409 20.18 3.48 -2.92
C HIS A 409 18.76 3.82 -3.39
N LYS A 410 18.59 4.23 -4.67
CA LYS A 410 17.30 4.53 -5.31
C LYS A 410 16.81 3.43 -6.27
N CYS A 411 17.38 2.22 -6.20
CA CYS A 411 17.02 1.11 -7.07
C CYS A 411 15.55 0.72 -6.90
N TYR A 412 14.86 0.48 -8.02
CA TYR A 412 13.48 0.02 -8.00
C TYR A 412 13.34 -1.39 -7.44
N SER A 413 14.23 -2.32 -7.85
CA SER A 413 14.21 -3.71 -7.40
C SER A 413 15.18 -3.89 -6.24
N CYS A 414 14.65 -4.23 -5.06
CA CYS A 414 15.41 -4.49 -3.85
C CYS A 414 15.38 -5.99 -3.55
N ASN A 415 16.27 -6.74 -4.21
CA ASN A 415 16.36 -8.19 -4.03
C ASN A 415 17.23 -8.53 -2.83
N SER A 416 16.87 -9.57 -2.08
CA SER A 416 17.68 -10.10 -0.99
C SER A 416 19.13 -10.32 -1.46
N PRO A 417 20.14 -9.91 -0.64
CA PRO A 417 21.54 -10.23 -0.90
C PRO A 417 21.78 -11.74 -1.01
N HIS A 418 20.89 -12.56 -0.43
CA HIS A 418 20.93 -14.02 -0.43
C HIS A 418 20.03 -14.66 -1.50
N SER A 419 19.41 -13.87 -2.38
CA SER A 419 18.43 -14.32 -3.39
C SER A 419 18.83 -15.56 -4.18
N ARG A 420 20.08 -15.63 -4.68
CA ARG A 420 20.57 -16.79 -5.45
C ARG A 420 20.57 -18.07 -4.63
N HIS A 421 20.98 -18.00 -3.36
CA HIS A 421 21.03 -19.15 -2.46
C HIS A 421 19.61 -19.58 -2.06
N LEU A 422 18.80 -18.63 -1.62
CA LEU A 422 17.39 -18.86 -1.27
C LEU A 422 16.60 -19.45 -2.42
N TYR A 423 16.86 -19.01 -3.66
CA TYR A 423 16.22 -19.58 -4.85
C TYR A 423 16.63 -21.02 -5.15
N LYS A 424 17.91 -21.37 -4.97
CA LYS A 424 18.34 -22.78 -5.08
C LYS A 424 17.65 -23.65 -4.04
N LEU A 425 17.55 -23.17 -2.80
CA LEU A 425 16.87 -23.86 -1.71
C LEU A 425 15.37 -24.05 -1.99
N PHE A 426 14.69 -22.96 -2.35
CA PHE A 426 13.28 -22.96 -2.75
C PHE A 426 13.01 -23.96 -3.88
N VAL A 427 13.82 -23.96 -4.94
CA VAL A 427 13.65 -24.88 -6.08
C VAL A 427 13.87 -26.33 -5.65
N LYS A 428 14.89 -26.61 -4.81
CA LYS A 428 15.14 -27.95 -4.29
C LYS A 428 13.94 -28.46 -3.49
N GLU A 429 13.38 -27.63 -2.62
CA GLU A 429 12.26 -28.02 -1.77
C GLU A 429 10.95 -28.15 -2.55
N CYS A 430 10.66 -27.26 -3.50
CA CYS A 430 9.52 -27.42 -4.40
C CYS A 430 9.59 -28.71 -5.22
N ARG A 431 10.77 -29.08 -5.73
CA ARG A 431 10.97 -30.34 -6.46
C ARG A 431 10.73 -31.56 -5.58
N LYS A 432 11.22 -31.53 -4.32
CA LYS A 432 11.01 -32.59 -3.34
C LYS A 432 9.52 -32.88 -3.11
N TYR A 433 8.68 -31.84 -3.08
CA TYR A 433 7.24 -31.98 -2.86
C TYR A 433 6.38 -31.99 -4.15
N GLY A 434 7.00 -31.90 -5.33
CA GLY A 434 6.27 -31.84 -6.61
C GLY A 434 5.46 -30.57 -6.84
N ILE A 435 5.81 -29.46 -6.17
CA ILE A 435 5.11 -28.18 -6.28
C ILE A 435 5.64 -27.40 -7.49
N LEU A 436 4.74 -26.88 -8.33
CA LEU A 436 5.13 -26.06 -9.48
C LEU A 436 5.65 -24.69 -9.02
N TYR A 437 6.67 -24.15 -9.71
CA TYR A 437 7.24 -22.85 -9.35
C TYR A 437 7.63 -21.98 -10.55
N ARG A 438 7.63 -22.54 -11.76
CA ARG A 438 7.92 -21.80 -13.00
C ARG A 438 6.62 -21.32 -13.61
N MET A 439 6.57 -20.04 -13.98
CA MET A 439 5.39 -19.41 -14.61
C MET A 439 4.84 -20.24 -15.78
N SER A 440 5.71 -20.70 -16.69
CA SER A 440 5.31 -21.52 -17.84
C SER A 440 4.62 -22.83 -17.46
N ASP A 441 5.09 -23.48 -16.41
CA ASP A 441 4.59 -24.78 -15.98
C ASP A 441 3.25 -24.62 -15.26
N ILE A 442 3.14 -23.55 -14.46
CA ILE A 442 1.88 -23.16 -13.80
C ILE A 442 0.81 -22.85 -14.86
N ILE A 443 1.15 -22.01 -15.85
CA ILE A 443 0.22 -21.62 -16.94
C ILE A 443 -0.25 -22.85 -17.70
N ARG A 444 0.68 -23.72 -18.10
CA ARG A 444 0.34 -24.95 -18.82
C ARG A 444 -0.60 -25.83 -18.00
N ALA A 445 -0.30 -26.06 -16.72
CA ALA A 445 -1.07 -26.95 -15.86
C ALA A 445 -2.53 -26.51 -15.67
N TYR A 446 -2.79 -25.24 -15.37
CA TYR A 446 -4.16 -24.79 -15.11
C TYR A 446 -4.98 -24.61 -16.40
N LYS A 447 -4.32 -24.26 -17.52
CA LYS A 447 -5.00 -24.15 -18.83
C LYS A 447 -5.30 -25.52 -19.44
N SER A 448 -4.50 -26.54 -19.17
CA SER A 448 -4.72 -27.90 -19.68
C SER A 448 -5.71 -28.72 -18.83
N ALA A 449 -6.07 -28.27 -17.63
CA ALA A 449 -6.91 -29.02 -16.70
C ALA A 449 -8.40 -29.08 -17.10
N ILE A 450 -8.79 -28.45 -18.21
CA ILE A 450 -10.18 -28.39 -18.66
C ILE A 450 -10.44 -29.59 -19.59
N PRO A 451 -11.46 -30.42 -19.29
CA PRO A 451 -11.88 -31.47 -20.21
C PRO A 451 -12.27 -30.89 -21.56
N ASN A 452 -11.71 -31.47 -22.62
CA ASN A 452 -11.79 -31.01 -24.00
C ASN A 452 -13.18 -31.30 -24.64
N GLU A 453 -14.29 -31.07 -23.93
CA GLU A 453 -15.63 -31.46 -24.41
C GLU A 453 -16.29 -30.43 -25.33
N GLN A 454 -15.84 -29.17 -25.35
CA GLN A 454 -16.51 -28.10 -26.13
C GLN A 454 -15.93 -27.83 -27.52
N LEU A 455 -14.86 -28.52 -27.95
CA LEU A 455 -14.30 -28.37 -29.29
C LEU A 455 -14.91 -29.33 -30.33
N GLN A 456 -15.90 -30.15 -29.98
CA GLN A 456 -16.54 -31.09 -30.92
C GLN A 456 -17.88 -30.63 -31.52
N LEU A 457 -18.37 -29.42 -31.24
CA LEU A 457 -19.66 -28.95 -31.77
C LEU A 457 -19.57 -27.76 -32.75
N THR A 458 -18.40 -27.53 -33.32
CA THR A 458 -18.25 -26.61 -34.48
C THR A 458 -17.27 -27.19 -35.49
N LEU A 459 -17.69 -28.27 -36.16
CA LEU A 459 -17.23 -28.63 -37.51
C LEU A 459 -18.45 -28.89 -38.39
#